data_AF-A0A524DJ36-F1
#
_entry.id   AF-A0A524DJ36-F1
#
_cell.length_a   1.000
_cell.length_b   1.000
_cell.length_c   1.000
_cell.angle_alpha   90.00
_cell.angle_beta   90.00
_cell.angle_gamma   90.00
#
_symmetry.space_group_name_H-M   'P 1'
#
loop_
_entity.id
_entity.type
_entity.pdbx_description
1 polymer ?
#
loop_
_entity_poly.entity_id
_entity_poly.type
_entity_poly.pdbx_seq_one_letter_code
_entity_poly.pdbx_strand_id
1 'polypeptide(L)'
;MSEEEILKNIQQLKLRVKEIVLTIQNLKKQLEEGAIPLDEFKSSKITLENELREILQQIAQVKEKTIIKPRERVVKEPAPVKEAPPIKKEEPPPIEIIKEAPPIEKEVVEVKEETSQLIDKEVLIAREAKDLMYYFQTEFIDSITNALVYLSITLDEHFIIGIDFTDYPEKPKLNIPLEIIKLFEGDIDKFWEKTISYSNWDSDNPKRIYELIIEIETILINIFQADVKTIEKKSVEHIQKSKKLIQNLLKEAQDELDKKNFQKAINKYSRIIDVCYDINDTEGVKIYTDRLNEILILKKDSEKSDI
;
A
#
# COMPACT_ATOMS: atom_id res chain seq x y z
N MET A 1 12.13 -10.21 -37.74
CA MET A 1 13.09 -9.34 -37.03
C MET A 1 14.21 -10.20 -36.51
N SER A 2 15.46 -9.77 -36.67
CA SER A 2 16.59 -10.42 -36.01
C SER A 2 16.51 -10.24 -34.49
N GLU A 3 17.19 -11.10 -33.73
CA GLU A 3 17.29 -10.93 -32.27
C GLU A 3 17.90 -9.57 -31.89
N GLU A 4 18.85 -9.08 -32.68
CA GLU A 4 19.45 -7.75 -32.52
C GLU A 4 18.44 -6.62 -32.74
N GLU A 5 17.57 -6.72 -33.75
CA GLU A 5 16.50 -5.75 -33.99
C GLU A 5 15.50 -5.73 -32.83
N ILE A 6 15.17 -6.89 -32.28
CA ILE A 6 14.27 -7.02 -31.13
C ILE A 6 14.89 -6.36 -29.89
N LEU A 7 16.16 -6.65 -29.60
CA LEU A 7 16.86 -6.08 -28.46
C LEU A 7 16.95 -4.54 -28.58
N LYS A 8 17.28 -4.04 -29.79
CA LYS A 8 17.32 -2.62 -30.09
C LYS A 8 15.95 -1.96 -29.89
N ASN A 9 14.87 -2.61 -30.32
CA ASN A 9 13.51 -2.11 -30.12
C ASN A 9 13.15 -2.05 -28.63
N ILE A 10 13.45 -3.09 -27.84
CA ILE A 10 13.24 -3.07 -26.39
C ILE A 10 14.01 -1.93 -25.72
N GLN A 11 15.25 -1.68 -26.13
CA GLN A 11 16.06 -0.57 -25.60
C GLN A 11 15.44 0.80 -25.94
N GLN A 12 14.95 0.99 -27.16
CA GLN A 12 14.26 2.21 -27.57
C GLN A 12 12.98 2.43 -26.75
N LEU A 13 12.16 1.39 -26.56
CA LEU A 13 10.95 1.47 -25.74
C LEU A 13 11.27 1.82 -24.28
N LYS A 14 12.32 1.22 -23.70
CA LYS A 14 12.78 1.56 -22.34
C LYS A 14 13.25 3.02 -22.22
N LEU A 15 13.97 3.53 -23.21
CA LEU A 15 14.36 4.94 -23.24
C LEU A 15 13.14 5.85 -23.28
N ARG A 16 12.15 5.52 -24.12
CA ARG A 16 10.90 6.28 -24.21
C ARG A 16 10.11 6.29 -22.90
N VAL A 17 10.04 5.17 -22.18
CA VAL A 17 9.45 5.12 -20.82
C VAL A 17 10.14 6.12 -19.90
N LYS A 18 11.48 6.17 -19.91
CA LYS A 18 12.25 7.10 -19.08
C LYS A 18 11.94 8.57 -19.43
N GLU A 19 11.83 8.90 -20.72
CA GLU A 19 11.46 10.24 -21.17
C GLU A 19 10.06 10.65 -20.70
N ILE A 20 9.08 9.76 -20.81
CA ILE A 20 7.71 10.02 -20.35
C ILE A 20 7.67 10.30 -18.85
N VAL A 21 8.36 9.49 -18.05
CA VAL A 21 8.43 9.67 -16.59
C VAL A 21 9.05 11.02 -16.23
N LEU A 22 10.17 11.39 -16.87
CA LEU A 22 10.81 12.69 -16.68
C LEU A 22 9.89 13.85 -17.08
N THR A 23 9.11 13.67 -18.15
CA THR A 23 8.15 14.68 -18.61
C THR A 23 7.03 14.89 -17.59
N ILE A 24 6.46 13.81 -17.03
CA ILE A 24 5.45 13.90 -15.96
C ILE A 24 6.00 14.60 -14.71
N GLN A 25 7.23 14.26 -14.31
CA GLN A 25 7.89 14.92 -13.17
C GLN A 25 8.10 16.42 -13.42
N ASN A 26 8.53 16.80 -14.63
CA ASN A 26 8.69 18.20 -15.01
C ASN A 26 7.35 18.94 -15.05
N LEU A 27 6.29 18.34 -15.59
CA LEU A 27 4.94 18.90 -15.56
C LEU A 27 4.43 19.11 -14.13
N LYS A 28 4.71 18.17 -13.22
CA LYS A 28 4.35 18.30 -11.81
C LYS A 28 5.07 19.49 -11.18
N LYS A 29 6.37 19.64 -11.44
CA LYS A 29 7.16 20.80 -10.98
C LYS A 29 6.60 22.11 -11.53
N GLN A 30 6.25 22.17 -12.82
CA GLN A 30 5.64 23.35 -13.42
C GLN A 30 4.29 23.70 -12.80
N LEU A 31 3.48 22.70 -12.42
CA LEU A 31 2.23 22.92 -11.71
C LEU A 31 2.47 23.51 -10.32
N GLU A 32 3.44 22.97 -9.58
CA GLU A 32 3.84 23.46 -8.25
C GLU A 32 4.37 24.90 -8.29
N GLU A 33 5.11 25.25 -9.35
CA GLU A 33 5.60 26.61 -9.63
C GLU A 33 4.51 27.56 -10.17
N GLY A 34 3.30 27.05 -10.45
CA GLY A 34 2.21 27.84 -11.07
C GLY A 34 2.47 28.22 -12.52
N ALA A 35 3.43 27.58 -13.18
CA ALA A 35 3.78 27.82 -14.58
C ALA A 35 2.75 27.24 -15.56
N ILE A 36 1.97 26.25 -15.13
CA ILE A 36 0.86 25.66 -15.91
C ILE A 36 -0.42 25.56 -15.06
N PRO A 37 -1.61 25.71 -15.67
CA PRO A 37 -2.89 25.49 -14.99
C PRO A 37 -3.15 24.00 -14.73
N LEU A 38 -3.94 23.71 -13.69
CA LEU A 38 -4.25 22.34 -13.25
C LEU A 38 -4.92 21.48 -14.33
N ASP A 39 -5.79 22.07 -15.14
CA ASP A 39 -6.51 21.34 -16.20
C ASP A 39 -5.57 20.92 -17.34
N GLU A 40 -4.59 21.76 -17.68
CA GLU A 40 -3.55 21.44 -18.65
C GLU A 40 -2.67 20.30 -18.13
N PHE A 41 -2.22 20.37 -16.87
CA PHE A 41 -1.48 19.30 -16.22
C PHE A 41 -2.25 17.97 -16.27
N LYS A 42 -3.53 17.96 -15.90
CA LYS A 42 -4.36 16.74 -15.90
C LYS A 42 -4.48 16.14 -17.31
N SER A 43 -4.74 16.97 -18.31
CA SER A 43 -4.85 16.53 -19.70
C SER A 43 -3.55 15.91 -20.20
N SER A 44 -2.42 16.61 -20.03
CA SER A 44 -1.09 16.11 -20.42
C SER A 44 -0.70 14.84 -19.67
N LYS A 45 -0.99 14.77 -18.37
CA LYS A 45 -0.74 13.58 -17.56
C LYS A 45 -1.50 12.36 -18.10
N ILE A 46 -2.79 12.51 -18.40
CA ILE A 46 -3.60 11.42 -18.95
C ILE A 46 -3.04 10.93 -20.30
N THR A 47 -2.65 11.85 -21.19
CA THR A 47 -2.03 11.49 -22.47
C THR A 47 -0.75 10.69 -22.29
N LEU A 48 0.14 11.15 -21.40
CA LEU A 48 1.42 10.49 -21.11
C LEU A 48 1.24 9.13 -20.43
N GLU A 49 0.27 9.00 -19.54
CA GLU A 49 -0.07 7.71 -18.90
C GLU A 49 -0.62 6.70 -19.91
N ASN A 50 -1.44 7.14 -20.86
CA ASN A 50 -1.93 6.28 -21.92
C ASN A 50 -0.80 5.84 -22.86
N GLU A 51 0.09 6.75 -23.28
CA GLU A 51 1.27 6.40 -24.08
C GLU A 51 2.17 5.40 -23.33
N LEU A 52 2.38 5.58 -22.03
CA LEU A 52 3.14 4.67 -21.20
C LEU A 52 2.53 3.26 -21.18
N ARG A 53 1.20 3.15 -21.05
CA ARG A 53 0.51 1.85 -21.09
C ARG A 53 0.71 1.15 -22.44
N GLU A 54 0.60 1.88 -23.54
CA GLU A 54 0.82 1.33 -24.89
C GLU A 54 2.26 0.80 -25.06
N ILE A 55 3.26 1.57 -24.61
CA ILE A 55 4.67 1.14 -24.67
C ILE A 55 4.91 -0.11 -23.82
N LEU A 56 4.36 -0.16 -22.62
CA LEU A 56 4.49 -1.34 -21.74
C LEU A 56 3.85 -2.58 -22.38
N GLN A 57 2.70 -2.42 -23.04
CA GLN A 57 2.05 -3.49 -23.79
C GLN A 57 2.92 -3.96 -24.97
N GLN A 58 3.56 -3.03 -25.70
CA GLN A 58 4.51 -3.39 -26.77
C GLN A 58 5.70 -4.18 -26.24
N ILE A 59 6.28 -3.77 -25.11
CA ILE A 59 7.37 -4.51 -24.45
C ILE A 59 6.91 -5.93 -24.08
N ALA A 60 5.71 -6.08 -23.54
CA ALA A 60 5.15 -7.40 -23.19
C ALA A 60 5.00 -8.30 -24.44
N GLN A 61 4.41 -7.78 -25.52
CA GLN A 61 4.26 -8.52 -26.77
C GLN A 61 5.59 -8.92 -27.39
N VAL A 62 6.61 -8.05 -27.33
CA VAL A 62 7.95 -8.35 -27.83
C VAL A 62 8.61 -9.43 -26.98
N LYS A 63 8.42 -9.40 -25.65
CA LYS A 63 8.90 -10.43 -24.73
C LYS A 63 8.24 -11.78 -24.98
N GLU A 64 6.92 -11.83 -25.17
CA GLU A 64 6.22 -13.07 -25.51
C GLU A 64 6.74 -13.69 -26.81
N LYS A 65 7.01 -12.87 -27.83
CA LYS A 65 7.59 -13.32 -29.11
C LYS A 65 9.04 -13.78 -28.99
N THR A 66 9.78 -13.33 -27.97
CA THR A 66 11.17 -13.75 -27.71
C THR A 66 11.28 -14.94 -26.77
N ILE A 67 10.18 -15.42 -26.18
CA ILE A 67 10.11 -16.76 -25.58
C ILE A 67 10.07 -17.78 -26.73
N ILE A 68 11.19 -17.87 -27.44
CA ILE A 68 11.49 -18.90 -28.43
C ILE A 68 11.86 -20.15 -27.63
N LYS A 69 11.11 -21.23 -27.91
CA LYS A 69 11.19 -22.62 -27.43
C LYS A 69 12.24 -22.89 -26.33
N PRO A 70 11.84 -23.44 -25.16
CA PRO A 70 12.80 -23.98 -24.22
C PRO A 70 13.76 -24.86 -25.01
N ARG A 71 15.06 -24.53 -24.96
CA ARG A 71 16.11 -25.43 -25.42
C ARG A 71 15.78 -26.76 -24.76
N GLU A 72 15.41 -27.77 -25.54
CA GLU A 72 15.36 -29.15 -25.07
C GLU A 72 16.68 -29.36 -24.33
N ARG A 73 16.60 -29.47 -23.00
CA ARG A 73 17.74 -29.87 -22.20
C ARG A 73 18.18 -31.18 -22.82
N VAL A 74 19.33 -31.18 -23.49
CA VAL A 74 20.03 -32.41 -23.84
C VAL A 74 20.17 -33.14 -22.50
N VAL A 75 19.38 -34.19 -22.33
CA VAL A 75 19.45 -35.08 -21.19
C VAL A 75 20.86 -35.65 -21.24
N LYS A 76 21.77 -35.10 -20.44
CA LYS A 76 23.04 -35.75 -20.17
C LYS A 76 22.69 -37.04 -19.44
N GLU A 77 22.95 -38.17 -20.09
CA GLU A 77 22.89 -39.48 -19.46
C GLU A 77 23.67 -39.43 -18.13
N PRO A 78 23.13 -40.00 -17.06
CA PRO A 78 23.79 -40.01 -15.77
C PRO A 78 25.15 -40.71 -15.90
N ALA A 79 26.21 -39.99 -15.50
CA ALA A 79 27.55 -40.55 -15.47
C ALA A 79 27.57 -41.79 -14.56
N PRO A 80 28.25 -42.89 -14.97
CA PRO A 80 28.32 -44.10 -14.17
C PRO A 80 29.04 -43.81 -12.85
N VAL A 81 28.38 -44.19 -11.76
CA VAL A 81 28.88 -44.12 -10.38
C VAL A 81 30.18 -44.91 -10.29
N LYS A 82 31.32 -44.22 -10.10
CA LYS A 82 32.59 -44.87 -9.79
C LYS A 82 32.61 -45.24 -8.31
N GLU A 83 32.83 -46.53 -8.06
CA GLU A 83 33.06 -47.10 -6.73
C GLU A 83 34.26 -46.44 -6.03
N ALA A 84 34.10 -46.21 -4.73
CA ALA A 84 35.12 -45.64 -3.86
C ALA A 84 36.33 -46.59 -3.73
N PRO A 85 37.57 -46.11 -3.87
CA PRO A 85 38.76 -46.94 -3.67
C PRO A 85 39.01 -47.24 -2.18
N PRO A 86 39.59 -48.41 -1.86
CA PRO A 86 39.85 -48.84 -0.49
C PRO A 86 41.05 -48.12 0.13
N ILE A 87 40.88 -47.72 1.39
CA ILE A 87 41.90 -47.15 2.28
C ILE A 87 43.01 -48.19 2.52
N LYS A 88 44.24 -47.87 2.11
CA LYS A 88 45.45 -48.63 2.47
C LYS A 88 46.26 -47.88 3.52
N LYS A 89 46.71 -48.65 4.53
CA LYS A 89 47.52 -48.28 5.69
C LYS A 89 48.92 -47.79 5.30
N GLU A 90 49.42 -46.89 6.14
CA GLU A 90 50.76 -46.29 6.16
C GLU A 90 51.87 -47.29 6.51
N GLU A 91 53.06 -47.07 5.91
CA GLU A 91 54.37 -47.32 6.53
C GLU A 91 55.31 -46.14 6.20
N PRO A 92 56.19 -45.69 7.12
CA PRO A 92 57.13 -44.59 6.90
C PRO A 92 58.56 -45.13 6.58
N PRO A 93 59.58 -44.27 6.34
CA PRO A 93 60.17 -43.98 5.03
C PRO A 93 61.60 -44.53 4.88
N PRO A 94 62.26 -44.25 3.73
CA PRO A 94 63.65 -43.84 3.81
C PRO A 94 63.90 -42.50 3.11
N ILE A 95 64.78 -41.73 3.76
CA ILE A 95 65.31 -40.44 3.34
C ILE A 95 66.27 -40.64 2.16
N GLU A 96 66.11 -39.87 1.08
CA GLU A 96 67.22 -39.51 0.21
C GLU A 96 66.97 -38.16 -0.48
N ILE A 97 68.07 -37.50 -0.83
CA ILE A 97 68.27 -36.05 -0.91
C ILE A 97 68.29 -35.63 -2.41
N ILE A 98 67.94 -34.36 -2.67
CA ILE A 98 68.43 -33.45 -3.73
C ILE A 98 67.41 -33.08 -4.86
N LYS A 99 66.98 -31.81 -4.77
CA LYS A 99 66.63 -30.81 -5.81
C LYS A 99 65.55 -31.14 -6.84
N GLU A 100 64.45 -30.38 -6.78
CA GLU A 100 64.02 -29.43 -7.84
C GLU A 100 62.79 -28.64 -7.35
N ALA A 101 62.61 -27.44 -7.91
CA ALA A 101 61.64 -26.43 -7.47
C ALA A 101 60.17 -26.92 -7.56
N PRO A 102 59.28 -26.49 -6.65
CA PRO A 102 57.86 -26.80 -6.80
C PRO A 102 57.24 -25.97 -7.93
N PRO A 103 56.43 -26.58 -8.82
CA PRO A 103 55.52 -25.82 -9.66
C PRO A 103 54.38 -25.31 -8.79
N ILE A 104 54.11 -24.01 -8.89
CA ILE A 104 52.91 -23.37 -8.34
C ILE A 104 51.75 -23.87 -9.20
N GLU A 105 51.07 -24.92 -8.77
CA GLU A 105 49.82 -25.37 -9.38
C GLU A 105 48.74 -25.58 -8.31
N LYS A 106 47.61 -24.91 -8.57
CA LYS A 106 46.25 -25.10 -8.01
C LYS A 106 45.88 -24.24 -6.80
N GLU A 107 45.62 -22.97 -7.09
CA GLU A 107 44.71 -22.12 -6.32
C GLU A 107 43.94 -21.20 -7.28
N VAL A 108 43.12 -21.77 -8.19
CA VAL A 108 42.35 -21.00 -9.20
C VAL A 108 40.93 -21.55 -9.42
N VAL A 109 40.37 -22.36 -8.51
CA VAL A 109 39.06 -23.01 -8.75
C VAL A 109 37.92 -22.49 -7.88
N GLU A 110 38.19 -21.86 -6.72
CA GLU A 110 37.10 -21.45 -5.80
C GLU A 110 36.46 -20.08 -6.12
N VAL A 111 37.16 -19.18 -6.84
CA VAL A 111 36.68 -17.79 -7.06
C VAL A 111 35.50 -17.69 -8.04
N LYS A 112 35.26 -18.71 -8.88
CA LYS A 112 34.22 -18.66 -9.93
C LYS A 112 32.81 -18.99 -9.42
N GLU A 113 32.67 -19.74 -8.33
CA GLU A 113 31.35 -20.13 -7.82
C GLU A 113 30.71 -19.00 -7.01
N GLU A 114 31.49 -18.29 -6.19
CA GLU A 114 31.01 -17.14 -5.41
C GLU A 114 30.48 -16.00 -6.30
N THR A 115 31.15 -15.73 -7.42
CA THR A 115 30.73 -14.66 -8.34
C THR A 115 29.42 -14.98 -9.06
N SER A 116 29.12 -16.25 -9.34
CA SER A 116 27.85 -16.65 -9.97
C SER A 116 26.66 -16.48 -9.02
N GLN A 117 26.82 -16.87 -7.75
CA GLN A 117 25.76 -16.79 -6.74
C GLN A 117 25.37 -15.33 -6.44
N LEU A 118 26.35 -14.42 -6.42
CA LEU A 118 26.11 -12.99 -6.23
C LEU A 118 25.29 -12.38 -7.38
N ILE A 119 25.59 -12.75 -8.63
CA ILE A 119 24.84 -12.28 -9.80
C ILE A 119 23.38 -12.75 -9.74
N ASP A 120 23.14 -14.00 -9.33
CA ASP A 120 21.79 -14.53 -9.19
C ASP A 120 21.00 -13.80 -8.08
N LYS A 121 21.64 -13.46 -6.96
CA LYS A 121 21.03 -12.68 -5.87
C LYS A 121 20.63 -11.27 -6.33
N GLU A 122 21.52 -10.56 -7.02
CA GLU A 122 21.22 -9.21 -7.53
C GLU A 122 20.06 -9.20 -8.54
N VAL A 123 19.98 -10.23 -9.39
CA VAL A 123 18.88 -10.38 -10.35
C VAL A 123 17.55 -10.61 -9.63
N LEU A 124 17.54 -11.41 -8.54
CA LEU A 124 16.34 -11.61 -7.71
C LEU A 124 15.90 -10.30 -7.04
N ILE A 125 16.83 -9.59 -6.40
CA ILE A 125 16.56 -8.29 -5.76
C ILE A 125 16.00 -7.29 -6.76
N ALA A 126 16.62 -7.16 -7.94
CA ALA A 126 16.16 -6.25 -8.98
C ALA A 126 14.75 -6.60 -9.48
N ARG A 127 14.41 -7.90 -9.49
CA ARG A 127 13.06 -8.37 -9.83
C ARG A 127 12.05 -7.99 -8.75
N GLU A 128 12.35 -8.24 -7.48
CA GLU A 128 11.47 -7.85 -6.36
C GLU A 128 11.25 -6.33 -6.31
N ALA A 129 12.32 -5.53 -6.45
CA ALA A 129 12.23 -4.08 -6.49
C ALA A 129 11.32 -3.59 -7.63
N LYS A 130 11.46 -4.18 -8.82
CA LYS A 130 10.62 -3.87 -9.97
C LYS A 130 9.15 -4.24 -9.73
N ASP A 131 8.89 -5.42 -9.17
CA ASP A 131 7.53 -5.87 -8.87
C ASP A 131 6.91 -4.95 -7.80
N LEU A 132 7.68 -4.52 -6.78
CA LEU A 132 7.23 -3.57 -5.77
C LEU A 132 6.83 -2.21 -6.37
N MET A 133 7.64 -1.64 -7.27
CA MET A 133 7.31 -0.41 -8.00
C MET A 133 6.07 -0.53 -8.89
N TYR A 134 5.78 -1.73 -9.39
CA TYR A 134 4.63 -1.96 -10.25
C TYR A 134 3.32 -1.94 -9.47
N TYR A 135 3.31 -2.53 -8.27
CA TYR A 135 2.12 -2.62 -7.44
C TYR A 135 1.92 -1.41 -6.52
N PHE A 136 3.01 -0.76 -6.08
CA PHE A 136 2.95 0.29 -5.07
C PHE A 136 3.73 1.53 -5.47
N GLN A 137 3.25 2.68 -5.01
CA GLN A 137 4.06 3.90 -4.99
C GLN A 137 5.23 3.66 -4.04
N THR A 138 6.45 3.65 -4.61
CA THR A 138 7.67 3.24 -3.91
C THR A 138 8.78 4.26 -4.12
N GLU A 139 9.53 4.56 -3.08
CA GLU A 139 10.73 5.39 -3.11
C GLU A 139 11.92 4.57 -2.56
N PHE A 140 13.04 4.54 -3.27
CA PHE A 140 14.23 3.80 -2.83
C PHE A 140 15.24 4.75 -2.18
N ILE A 141 15.76 4.36 -1.01
CA ILE A 141 16.74 5.14 -0.24
C ILE A 141 18.11 4.50 -0.41
N ASP A 142 19.05 5.24 -1.03
CA ASP A 142 20.44 4.85 -1.30
C ASP A 142 20.65 3.63 -2.21
N SER A 143 19.78 2.61 -2.14
CA SER A 143 19.87 1.36 -2.87
C SER A 143 18.48 0.79 -3.17
N ILE A 144 18.40 -0.11 -4.15
CA ILE A 144 17.13 -0.76 -4.53
C ILE A 144 16.62 -1.76 -3.48
N THR A 145 17.42 -2.08 -2.45
CA THR A 145 17.04 -3.01 -1.37
C THR A 145 16.37 -2.31 -0.19
N ASN A 146 16.46 -0.97 -0.12
CA ASN A 146 15.83 -0.16 0.91
C ASN A 146 14.72 0.69 0.28
N ALA A 147 13.47 0.33 0.54
CA ALA A 147 12.32 1.00 -0.04
C ALA A 147 11.38 1.58 1.02
N LEU A 148 10.78 2.72 0.71
CA LEU A 148 9.59 3.27 1.36
C LEU A 148 8.39 2.98 0.47
N VAL A 149 7.43 2.25 1.01
CA VAL A 149 6.19 1.89 0.32
C VAL A 149 5.05 2.73 0.89
N TYR A 150 4.39 3.50 0.02
CA TYR A 150 3.28 4.37 0.37
C TYR A 150 1.95 3.61 0.23
N LEU A 151 1.26 3.39 1.33
CA LEU A 151 -0.04 2.73 1.39
C LEU A 151 -1.15 3.74 1.70
N SER A 152 -2.26 3.64 0.98
CA SER A 152 -3.46 4.46 1.20
C SER A 152 -4.63 3.54 1.52
N ILE A 153 -4.97 3.42 2.81
CA ILE A 153 -5.95 2.45 3.30
C ILE A 153 -7.36 3.03 3.24
N THR A 154 -7.50 4.32 3.54
CA THR A 154 -8.73 5.09 3.33
C THR A 154 -8.39 6.40 2.60
N LEU A 155 -9.37 7.30 2.45
CA LEU A 155 -9.13 8.64 1.91
C LEU A 155 -8.29 9.53 2.84
N ASP A 156 -8.31 9.24 4.15
CA ASP A 156 -7.66 10.06 5.17
C ASP A 156 -6.48 9.33 5.87
N GLU A 157 -6.40 8.00 5.72
CA GLU A 157 -5.44 7.15 6.42
C GLU A 157 -4.38 6.61 5.45
N HIS A 158 -3.18 7.19 5.54
CA HIS A 158 -2.02 6.86 4.72
C HIS A 158 -0.84 6.45 5.60
N PHE A 159 -0.09 5.44 5.16
CA PHE A 159 1.09 4.92 5.88
C PHE A 159 2.29 4.82 4.95
N ILE A 160 3.48 4.98 5.52
CA ILE A 160 4.74 4.76 4.81
C ILE A 160 5.45 3.61 5.51
N ILE A 161 5.59 2.48 4.82
CA ILE A 161 6.26 1.30 5.35
C ILE A 161 7.68 1.25 4.80
N GLY A 162 8.67 1.22 5.69
CA GLY A 162 10.05 0.96 5.29
C GLY A 162 10.30 -0.54 5.15
N ILE A 163 11.01 -0.94 4.11
CA ILE A 163 11.46 -2.32 3.92
C ILE A 163 12.92 -2.36 3.50
N ASP A 164 13.71 -3.15 4.22
CA ASP A 164 15.09 -3.52 3.88
C ASP A 164 15.13 -5.01 3.54
N PHE A 165 15.36 -5.32 2.27
CA PHE A 165 15.47 -6.68 1.73
C PHE A 165 16.85 -6.94 1.13
N THR A 166 17.90 -6.33 1.71
CA THR A 166 19.30 -6.51 1.29
C THR A 166 19.74 -7.98 1.35
N ASP A 167 19.18 -8.74 2.29
CA ASP A 167 19.51 -10.14 2.52
C ASP A 167 18.60 -11.13 1.78
N TYR A 168 17.69 -10.65 0.90
CA TYR A 168 16.77 -11.52 0.14
C TYR A 168 17.52 -12.65 -0.57
N PRO A 169 17.10 -13.94 -0.45
CA PRO A 169 15.78 -14.42 -0.01
C PRO A 169 15.52 -14.50 1.50
N GLU A 170 16.47 -14.10 2.35
CA GLU A 170 16.23 -14.04 3.80
C GLU A 170 15.11 -13.05 4.16
N LYS A 171 14.55 -13.25 5.35
CA LYS A 171 13.43 -12.47 5.88
C LYS A 171 13.76 -10.96 5.86
N PRO A 172 12.95 -10.12 5.18
CA PRO A 172 13.21 -8.69 5.13
C PRO A 172 12.97 -8.02 6.48
N LYS A 173 13.64 -6.89 6.72
CA LYS A 173 13.38 -6.04 7.89
C LYS A 173 12.31 -5.03 7.53
N LEU A 174 11.27 -4.95 8.34
CA LEU A 174 10.17 -4.02 8.17
C LEU A 174 10.25 -2.91 9.23
N ASN A 175 10.14 -1.67 8.78
CA ASN A 175 9.95 -0.52 9.64
C ASN A 175 8.47 -0.11 9.60
N ILE A 176 7.74 -0.51 10.65
CA ILE A 176 6.30 -0.28 10.78
C ILE A 176 6.07 1.01 11.59
N PRO A 177 5.34 2.00 11.04
CA PRO A 177 4.96 3.21 11.77
C PRO A 177 4.23 2.91 13.10
N LEU A 178 4.46 3.74 14.12
CA LEU A 178 3.85 3.61 15.44
C LEU A 178 2.32 3.69 15.37
N GLU A 179 1.78 4.42 14.40
CA GLU A 179 0.36 4.56 14.12
C GLU A 179 -0.28 3.20 13.83
N ILE A 180 0.38 2.35 13.05
CA ILE A 180 -0.07 1.00 12.77
C ILE A 180 -0.04 0.16 14.05
N ILE A 181 1.05 0.22 14.83
CA ILE A 181 1.19 -0.57 16.05
C ILE A 181 0.11 -0.21 17.09
N LYS A 182 -0.32 1.06 17.15
CA LYS A 182 -1.44 1.50 18.00
C LYS A 182 -2.77 0.85 17.63
N LEU A 183 -2.99 0.49 16.37
CA LEU A 183 -4.18 -0.28 15.94
C LEU A 183 -4.22 -1.69 16.53
N PHE A 184 -3.10 -2.17 17.08
CA PHE A 184 -2.94 -3.48 17.71
C PHE A 184 -2.63 -3.36 19.21
N GLU A 185 -3.24 -2.37 19.88
CA GLU A 185 -3.08 -2.13 21.33
C GLU A 185 -1.64 -1.80 21.74
N GLY A 186 -0.81 -1.32 20.80
CA GLY A 186 0.60 -1.04 21.06
C GLY A 186 1.51 -2.27 21.00
N ASP A 187 0.98 -3.43 20.56
CA ASP A 187 1.69 -4.71 20.54
C ASP A 187 2.03 -5.11 19.10
N ILE A 188 3.32 -5.10 18.78
CA ILE A 188 3.82 -5.45 17.45
C ILE A 188 3.70 -6.95 17.16
N ASP A 189 3.71 -7.80 18.18
CA ASP A 189 3.63 -9.25 18.00
C ASP A 189 2.24 -9.63 17.50
N LYS A 190 1.18 -8.98 18.00
CA LYS A 190 -0.19 -9.12 17.47
C LYS A 190 -0.32 -8.73 16.00
N PHE A 191 0.46 -7.76 15.54
CA PHE A 191 0.50 -7.40 14.13
C PHE A 191 1.16 -8.51 13.29
N TRP A 192 2.27 -9.07 13.79
CA TRP A 192 2.97 -10.18 13.13
C TRP A 192 2.16 -11.48 13.11
N GLU A 193 1.41 -11.78 14.17
CA GLU A 193 0.48 -12.92 14.19
C GLU A 193 -0.54 -12.87 13.05
N LYS A 194 -0.96 -11.67 12.63
CA LYS A 194 -1.85 -11.49 11.48
C LYS A 194 -1.13 -11.47 10.13
N THR A 195 0.16 -11.17 10.11
CA THR A 195 0.99 -11.13 8.89
C THR A 195 1.70 -12.48 8.72
N ILE A 196 0.93 -13.47 8.27
CA ILE A 196 1.32 -14.88 8.23
C ILE A 196 2.57 -15.09 7.37
N SER A 197 2.67 -14.41 6.22
CA SER A 197 3.87 -14.55 5.36
C SER A 197 5.14 -14.08 6.06
N TYR A 198 5.05 -13.07 6.92
CA TYR A 198 6.18 -12.57 7.68
C TYR A 198 6.57 -13.49 8.83
N SER A 199 5.57 -14.00 9.56
CA SER A 199 5.78 -14.86 10.72
C SER A 199 6.33 -16.24 10.34
N ASN A 200 5.89 -16.78 9.21
CA ASN A 200 6.30 -18.09 8.69
C ASN A 200 7.24 -17.98 7.48
N TRP A 201 8.17 -17.02 7.52
CA TRP A 201 9.10 -16.80 6.41
C TRP A 201 10.02 -18.02 6.20
N ASP A 202 10.10 -18.49 4.96
CA ASP A 202 10.93 -19.63 4.54
C ASP A 202 11.91 -19.16 3.46
N SER A 203 13.22 -19.15 3.76
CA SER A 203 14.25 -18.66 2.85
C SER A 203 14.50 -19.61 1.66
N ASP A 204 14.11 -20.88 1.75
CA ASP A 204 14.20 -21.84 0.64
C ASP A 204 13.08 -21.64 -0.40
N ASN A 205 11.95 -21.09 0.06
CA ASN A 205 10.79 -20.74 -0.78
C ASN A 205 10.23 -19.38 -0.35
N PRO A 206 10.98 -18.29 -0.57
CA PRO A 206 10.64 -16.97 -0.07
C PRO A 206 9.35 -16.47 -0.72
N LYS A 207 8.49 -15.91 0.12
CA LYS A 207 7.35 -15.11 -0.36
C LYS A 207 7.88 -13.91 -1.13
N ARG A 208 7.13 -13.47 -2.14
CA ARG A 208 7.50 -12.28 -2.92
C ARG A 208 7.30 -11.04 -2.04
N ILE A 209 8.18 -10.05 -2.17
CA ILE A 209 8.18 -8.89 -1.29
C ILE A 209 6.88 -8.08 -1.43
N TYR A 210 6.36 -7.93 -2.65
CA TYR A 210 5.10 -7.22 -2.86
C TYR A 210 3.90 -7.97 -2.27
N GLU A 211 3.92 -9.31 -2.20
CA GLU A 211 2.83 -10.10 -1.60
C GLU A 211 2.73 -9.86 -0.10
N LEU A 212 3.88 -9.72 0.58
CA LEU A 212 3.95 -9.33 1.99
C LEU A 212 3.31 -7.96 2.22
N ILE A 213 3.58 -6.98 1.34
CA ILE A 213 2.95 -5.65 1.42
C ILE A 213 1.45 -5.71 1.16
N ILE A 214 0.98 -6.51 0.19
CA ILE A 214 -0.45 -6.73 -0.06
C ILE A 214 -1.14 -7.32 1.18
N GLU A 215 -0.49 -8.28 1.85
CA GLU A 215 -1.02 -8.87 3.08
C GLU A 215 -1.17 -7.82 4.18
N ILE A 216 -0.14 -6.99 4.40
CA ILE A 216 -0.19 -5.87 5.35
C ILE A 216 -1.32 -4.90 5.00
N GLU A 217 -1.41 -4.46 3.74
CA GLU A 217 -2.47 -3.58 3.25
C GLU A 217 -3.86 -4.18 3.53
N THR A 218 -4.05 -5.47 3.25
CA THR A 218 -5.32 -6.17 3.47
C THR A 218 -5.70 -6.19 4.95
N ILE A 219 -4.74 -6.44 5.85
CA ILE A 219 -4.95 -6.41 7.29
C ILE A 219 -5.41 -5.02 7.73
N LEU A 220 -4.76 -3.96 7.25
CA LEU A 220 -5.11 -2.58 7.58
C LEU A 220 -6.51 -2.23 7.04
N ILE A 221 -6.82 -2.55 5.79
CA ILE A 221 -8.16 -2.34 5.20
C ILE A 221 -9.24 -2.99 6.07
N ASN A 222 -9.03 -4.23 6.52
CA ASN A 222 -10.01 -4.94 7.35
C ASN A 222 -10.23 -4.26 8.71
N ILE A 223 -9.17 -3.72 9.32
CA ILE A 223 -9.27 -2.98 10.59
C ILE A 223 -10.09 -1.70 10.40
N PHE A 224 -9.77 -0.92 9.36
CA PHE A 224 -10.49 0.32 9.08
C PHE A 224 -11.92 0.08 8.60
N GLN A 225 -12.21 -0.99 7.86
CA GLN A 225 -13.58 -1.37 7.49
C GLN A 225 -14.40 -1.81 8.71
N ALA A 226 -13.80 -2.51 9.67
CA ALA A 226 -14.46 -2.85 10.92
C ALA A 226 -14.79 -1.58 11.74
N ASP A 227 -13.93 -0.56 11.66
CA ASP A 227 -14.19 0.72 12.31
C ASP A 227 -15.28 1.54 11.59
N VAL A 228 -15.31 1.59 10.25
CA VAL A 228 -16.39 2.24 9.50
C VAL A 228 -17.76 1.68 9.89
N LYS A 229 -17.91 0.36 9.98
CA LYS A 229 -19.17 -0.26 10.45
C LYS A 229 -19.51 0.12 11.90
N THR A 230 -18.49 0.29 12.74
CA THR A 230 -18.66 0.71 14.14
C THR A 230 -19.06 2.19 14.22
N ILE A 231 -18.48 3.05 13.40
CA ILE A 231 -18.80 4.47 13.27
C ILE A 231 -20.22 4.63 12.71
N GLU A 232 -20.57 3.90 11.65
CA GLU A 232 -21.93 3.86 11.09
C GLU A 232 -22.95 3.45 12.15
N LYS A 233 -22.67 2.38 12.91
CA LYS A 233 -23.55 1.92 13.99
C LYS A 233 -23.71 2.99 15.07
N LYS A 234 -22.61 3.61 15.52
CA LYS A 234 -22.64 4.71 16.51
C LYS A 234 -23.41 5.93 15.98
N SER A 235 -23.26 6.24 14.70
CA SER A 235 -23.98 7.32 14.01
C SER A 235 -25.49 7.03 13.97
N VAL A 236 -25.89 5.81 13.60
CA VAL A 236 -27.30 5.39 13.62
C VAL A 236 -27.88 5.45 15.03
N GLU A 237 -27.17 4.94 16.04
CA GLU A 237 -27.59 5.01 17.44
C GLU A 237 -27.71 6.46 17.93
N HIS A 238 -26.78 7.34 17.54
CA HIS A 238 -26.82 8.77 17.84
C HIS A 238 -28.05 9.43 17.22
N ILE A 239 -28.29 9.22 15.92
CA ILE A 239 -29.46 9.74 15.19
C ILE A 239 -30.76 9.25 15.85
N GLN A 240 -30.85 7.97 16.22
CA GLN A 240 -32.04 7.44 16.89
C GLN A 240 -32.28 8.08 18.26
N LYS A 241 -31.22 8.28 19.06
CA LYS A 241 -31.31 8.98 20.35
C LYS A 241 -31.76 10.44 20.17
N SER A 242 -31.19 11.15 19.20
CA SER A 242 -31.58 12.53 18.86
C SER A 242 -33.03 12.61 18.40
N LYS A 243 -33.50 11.68 17.56
CA LYS A 243 -34.92 11.60 17.16
C LYS A 243 -35.86 11.37 18.35
N LYS A 244 -35.49 10.48 19.28
CA LYS A 244 -36.26 10.25 20.51
C LYS A 244 -36.30 11.51 21.39
N LEU A 245 -35.19 12.23 21.49
CA LEU A 245 -35.12 13.50 22.21
C LEU A 245 -36.04 14.56 21.57
N ILE A 246 -36.02 14.69 20.23
CA ILE A 246 -36.92 15.58 19.49
C ILE A 246 -38.38 15.25 19.80
N GLN A 247 -38.78 13.97 19.75
CA GLN A 247 -40.15 13.55 20.08
C GLN A 247 -40.57 13.92 21.51
N ASN A 248 -39.68 13.74 22.49
CA ASN A 248 -39.95 14.13 23.87
C ASN A 248 -40.10 15.65 24.01
N LEU A 249 -39.19 16.42 23.40
CA LEU A 249 -39.24 17.88 23.41
C LEU A 249 -40.50 18.41 22.72
N LEU A 250 -40.97 17.77 21.64
CA LEU A 250 -42.21 18.13 20.96
C LEU A 250 -43.42 17.95 21.86
N LYS A 251 -43.50 16.82 22.57
CA LYS A 251 -44.56 16.57 23.54
C LYS A 251 -44.57 17.62 24.65
N GLU A 252 -43.40 17.89 25.23
CA GLU A 252 -43.25 18.92 26.27
C GLU A 252 -43.60 20.32 25.76
N ALA A 253 -43.20 20.66 24.53
CA ALA A 253 -43.54 21.95 23.92
C ALA A 253 -45.06 22.09 23.74
N GLN A 254 -45.73 21.03 23.30
CA GLN A 254 -47.19 21.02 23.17
C GLN A 254 -47.89 21.17 24.52
N ASP A 255 -47.44 20.44 25.55
CA ASP A 255 -47.98 20.55 26.91
C ASP A 255 -47.84 21.99 27.48
N GLU A 256 -46.75 22.69 27.15
CA GLU A 256 -46.54 24.09 27.55
C GLU A 256 -47.40 25.06 26.73
N LEU A 257 -47.64 24.79 25.44
CA LEU A 257 -48.58 25.57 24.61
C LEU A 257 -50.01 25.46 25.12
N ASP A 258 -50.46 24.26 25.49
CA ASP A 258 -51.81 24.02 26.02
C ASP A 258 -52.03 24.79 27.34
N LYS A 259 -50.97 24.96 28.14
CA LYS A 259 -50.93 25.78 29.37
C LYS A 259 -50.76 27.27 29.10
N LYS A 260 -50.72 27.71 27.83
CA LYS A 260 -50.42 29.08 27.38
C LYS A 260 -49.07 29.62 27.88
N ASN A 261 -48.10 28.74 28.15
CA ASN A 261 -46.76 29.14 28.58
C ASN A 261 -45.82 29.28 27.39
N PHE A 262 -46.06 30.31 26.57
CA PHE A 262 -45.39 30.50 25.29
C PHE A 262 -43.87 30.56 25.39
N GLN A 263 -43.31 31.15 26.46
CA GLN A 263 -41.86 31.28 26.59
C GLN A 263 -41.16 29.91 26.75
N LYS A 264 -41.75 28.99 27.52
CA LYS A 264 -41.19 27.65 27.66
C LYS A 264 -41.33 26.86 26.36
N ALA A 265 -42.48 26.96 25.68
CA ALA A 265 -42.67 26.32 24.39
C ALA A 265 -41.63 26.79 23.34
N ILE A 266 -41.39 28.10 23.25
CA ILE A 266 -40.35 28.70 22.38
C ILE A 266 -38.98 28.07 22.66
N ASN A 267 -38.56 28.00 23.93
CA ASN A 267 -37.27 27.42 24.30
C ASN A 267 -37.16 25.93 23.90
N LYS A 268 -38.25 25.17 23.99
CA LYS A 268 -38.28 23.76 23.58
C LYS A 268 -38.14 23.62 22.07
N TYR A 269 -38.85 24.44 21.28
CA TYR A 269 -38.73 24.46 19.82
C TYR A 269 -37.35 24.91 19.35
N SER A 270 -36.75 25.93 19.97
CA SER A 270 -35.35 26.30 19.70
C SER A 270 -34.40 25.14 19.94
N ARG A 271 -34.56 24.41 21.06
CA ARG A 271 -33.73 23.24 21.35
C ARG A 271 -33.94 22.11 20.34
N ILE A 272 -35.15 21.91 19.84
CA ILE A 272 -35.43 20.94 18.77
C ILE A 272 -34.65 21.30 17.50
N ILE A 273 -34.65 22.57 17.11
CA ILE A 273 -33.92 23.06 15.93
C ILE A 273 -32.42 22.80 16.08
N ASP A 274 -31.83 23.09 17.24
CA ASP A 274 -30.42 22.78 17.52
C ASP A 274 -30.12 21.29 17.31
N VAL A 275 -30.96 20.40 17.87
CA VAL A 275 -30.78 18.94 17.73
C VAL A 275 -30.93 18.49 16.28
N CYS A 276 -31.81 19.12 15.49
CA CYS A 276 -31.91 18.85 14.06
C CYS A 276 -30.65 19.28 13.29
N TYR A 277 -30.04 20.42 13.63
CA TYR A 277 -28.74 20.81 13.06
C TYR A 277 -27.64 19.82 13.42
N ASP A 278 -27.58 19.37 14.68
CA ASP A 278 -26.56 18.41 15.16
C ASP A 278 -26.59 17.09 14.36
N ILE A 279 -27.76 16.67 13.87
CA ILE A 279 -27.93 15.44 13.06
C ILE A 279 -28.08 15.69 11.56
N ASN A 280 -27.83 16.93 11.08
CA ASN A 280 -28.00 17.34 9.68
C ASN A 280 -29.42 17.09 9.11
N ASP A 281 -30.47 17.17 9.93
CA ASP A 281 -31.87 17.04 9.52
C ASP A 281 -32.41 18.40 9.05
N THR A 282 -32.08 18.77 7.81
CA THR A 282 -32.42 20.07 7.21
C THR A 282 -33.93 20.27 7.04
N GLU A 283 -34.68 19.20 6.81
CA GLU A 283 -36.15 19.25 6.72
C GLU A 283 -36.76 19.52 8.11
N GLY A 284 -36.27 18.82 9.15
CA GLY A 284 -36.65 19.08 10.54
C GLY A 284 -36.38 20.53 10.96
N VAL A 285 -35.19 21.07 10.66
CA VAL A 285 -34.84 22.47 10.91
C VAL A 285 -35.89 23.41 10.33
N LYS A 286 -36.27 23.22 9.07
CA LYS A 286 -37.27 24.07 8.40
C LYS A 286 -38.64 23.97 9.07
N ILE A 287 -39.15 22.76 9.25
CA ILE A 287 -40.49 22.51 9.85
C ILE A 287 -40.60 23.15 11.23
N TYR A 288 -39.59 22.95 12.08
CA TYR A 288 -39.65 23.44 13.46
C TYR A 288 -39.35 24.94 13.57
N THR A 289 -38.61 25.52 12.63
CA THR A 289 -38.45 26.98 12.51
C THR A 289 -39.77 27.66 12.14
N ASP A 290 -40.48 27.12 11.15
CA ASP A 290 -41.80 27.63 10.76
C ASP A 290 -42.78 27.56 11.94
N ARG A 291 -42.80 26.44 12.67
CA ARG A 291 -43.63 26.27 13.86
C ARG A 291 -43.26 27.24 14.99
N LEU A 292 -41.97 27.49 15.19
CA LEU A 292 -41.49 28.48 16.17
C LEU A 292 -41.98 29.89 15.82
N ASN A 293 -41.95 30.26 14.54
CA ASN A 293 -42.46 31.55 14.06
C ASN A 293 -43.97 31.70 14.29
N GLU A 294 -44.76 30.65 14.07
CA GLU A 294 -46.20 30.65 14.39
C GLU A 294 -46.45 30.92 15.88
N ILE A 295 -45.70 30.26 16.77
CA ILE A 295 -45.82 30.44 18.23
C ILE A 295 -45.46 31.85 18.65
N LEU A 296 -44.44 32.47 18.02
CA LEU A 296 -44.06 33.85 18.27
C LEU A 296 -45.17 34.84 17.89
N ILE A 297 -45.94 34.56 16.83
CA ILE A 297 -47.11 35.36 16.44
C ILE A 297 -48.21 35.22 17.50
N LEU A 298 -48.54 33.98 17.89
CA LEU A 298 -49.57 33.72 18.92
C LEU A 298 -49.27 34.41 20.25
N LYS A 299 -48.00 34.39 20.69
CA LYS A 299 -47.56 35.09 21.90
C LYS A 299 -47.87 36.60 21.82
N LYS A 300 -47.50 37.25 20.71
CA LYS A 300 -47.75 38.69 20.50
C LYS A 300 -49.24 39.04 20.51
N ASP A 301 -50.08 38.17 19.96
CA ASP A 301 -51.52 38.42 19.91
C ASP A 301 -52.16 38.26 21.30
N SER A 302 -51.70 37.30 22.12
CA SER A 302 -52.15 37.17 23.52
C SER A 302 -51.76 38.37 24.40
N GLU A 303 -50.56 38.94 24.19
CA GLU A 303 -50.10 40.12 24.93
C GLU A 303 -50.94 41.37 24.60
N LYS A 304 -51.53 41.44 23.41
CA LYS A 304 -52.42 42.55 23.01
C LYS A 304 -53.82 42.45 23.61
N SER A 305 -54.32 41.24 23.91
CA SER A 305 -55.66 41.05 24.46
C SER A 305 -55.78 41.38 25.95
N ASP A 306 -54.65 41.48 26.66
CA ASP A 306 -54.60 41.77 28.09
C ASP A 306 -54.44 43.28 28.40
N ILE A 307 -54.39 44.13 27.37
CA ILE A 307 -54.31 45.61 27.45
C ILE A 307 -55.68 46.22 27.18
#